data_AF-A0A9P3UIY3-F1
#
_entry.id   AF-A0A9P3UIY3-F1
#
_cell.length_a   1.000
_cell.length_b   1.000
_cell.length_c   1.000
_cell.angle_alpha   90.00
_cell.angle_beta   90.00
_cell.angle_gamma   90.00
#
_symmetry.space_group_name_H-M   'P 1'
#
loop_
_entity.id
_entity.type
_entity.pdbx_description
1 polymer ?
#
loop_
_entity_poly.entity_id
_entity_poly.type
_entity_poly.pdbx_seq_one_letter_code
_entity_poly.pdbx_strand_id
1 'polypeptide(L)'
;MYLQQAIPGKFTVAECNNPDFSPTGQLPFLVHEQHVVSSLGSIIRYVAGLKKTEDTKTSPDLDVSLNSTEKSQTTAWRSHVEFNLGDIVYNVLYARHSNWAGLTHPALASMYPLPQRYYVPGRIRAAFRSRLEAAGLWDLDTVDDEDRKPFRMTKKKPEEEKKKVFQQAFGREKVLEKARTALDLYVRLLGEREFIYRDRPTTLDIVLAAHVLLLLDPPYPDPFIQNLIKDSYPTLASHARRVHSHAFGPSGPAVPLKVSPAQGFSWRSLIPWPPAARRPTKQTEEDIHFARMRWGFYGVALGSLAVYVVATFFMARHDIRRIVEQIRGGQIEEAEEEEEEEEEEEEEKEEEEKKELAYAT
;
A
#
# COMPACT_ATOMS: atom_id res chain seq x y z
N MET A 1 10.52 17.50 -13.09
CA MET A 1 11.63 17.82 -14.01
C MET A 1 11.13 18.26 -15.37
N TYR A 2 10.43 17.42 -16.15
CA TYR A 2 9.95 17.78 -17.51
C TYR A 2 9.13 19.09 -17.55
N LEU A 3 8.05 19.20 -16.78
CA LEU A 3 7.19 20.41 -16.78
C LEU A 3 7.96 21.68 -16.40
N GLN A 4 8.93 21.57 -15.48
CA GLN A 4 9.75 22.69 -15.05
C GLN A 4 10.66 23.21 -16.17
N GLN A 5 11.15 22.34 -17.06
CA GLN A 5 11.96 22.74 -18.20
C GLN A 5 11.11 23.18 -19.40
N ALA A 6 9.97 22.52 -19.62
CA ALA A 6 9.06 22.81 -20.73
C ALA A 6 8.25 24.10 -20.53
N ILE A 7 7.65 24.27 -19.34
CA ILE A 7 6.72 25.36 -19.03
C ILE A 7 6.97 25.93 -17.61
N PRO A 8 8.17 26.48 -17.34
CA PRO A 8 8.52 26.99 -16.00
C PRO A 8 7.49 28.01 -15.50
N GLY A 9 7.01 27.82 -14.27
CA GLY A 9 6.06 28.73 -13.61
C GLY A 9 4.61 28.67 -14.09
N LYS A 10 4.28 27.87 -15.11
CA LYS A 10 2.92 27.75 -15.66
C LYS A 10 2.18 26.48 -15.24
N PHE A 11 2.71 25.75 -14.27
CA PHE A 11 2.10 24.53 -13.75
C PHE A 11 2.12 24.55 -12.22
N THR A 12 1.18 23.82 -11.64
CA THR A 12 1.15 23.54 -10.20
C THR A 12 1.17 22.04 -10.00
N VAL A 13 1.91 21.57 -9.00
CA VAL A 13 1.92 20.15 -8.64
C VAL A 13 0.99 19.96 -7.46
N ALA A 14 -0.03 19.13 -7.66
CA ALA A 14 -0.91 18.67 -6.60
C ALA A 14 -0.45 17.28 -6.15
N GLU A 15 -0.18 17.12 -4.86
CA GLU A 15 0.09 15.80 -4.29
C GLU A 15 -1.20 14.96 -4.34
N CYS A 16 -1.13 13.76 -4.92
CA CYS A 16 -2.29 12.89 -5.10
C CYS A 16 -1.91 11.45 -4.85
N ASN A 17 -2.57 10.83 -3.87
CA ASN A 17 -2.31 9.44 -3.47
C ASN A 17 -3.40 8.48 -3.99
N ASN A 18 -4.51 9.01 -4.51
CA ASN A 18 -5.60 8.19 -5.06
C ASN A 18 -5.52 8.15 -6.61
N PRO A 19 -5.26 6.98 -7.23
CA PRO A 19 -5.23 6.84 -8.68
C PRO A 19 -6.61 7.01 -9.34
N ASP A 20 -7.72 6.89 -8.61
CA ASP A 20 -9.09 6.96 -9.16
C ASP A 20 -9.45 8.34 -9.73
N PHE A 21 -8.70 9.39 -9.36
CA PHE A 21 -8.84 10.72 -9.97
C PHE A 21 -8.34 10.77 -11.42
N SER A 22 -7.48 9.83 -11.80
CA SER A 22 -7.00 9.68 -13.17
C SER A 22 -8.01 8.87 -13.99
N PRO A 23 -8.33 9.27 -15.23
CA PRO A 23 -9.26 8.52 -16.09
C PRO A 23 -8.79 7.09 -16.39
N THR A 24 -7.48 6.83 -16.28
CA THR A 24 -6.88 5.51 -16.50
C THR A 24 -6.56 4.76 -15.20
N GLY A 25 -6.82 5.35 -14.03
CA GLY A 25 -6.43 4.75 -12.76
C GLY A 25 -4.91 4.69 -12.57
N GLN A 26 -4.15 5.54 -13.26
CA GLN A 26 -2.69 5.58 -13.19
C GLN A 26 -2.19 7.00 -12.92
N LEU A 27 -1.19 7.10 -12.04
CA LEU A 27 -0.41 8.31 -11.82
C LEU A 27 0.90 8.20 -12.62
N PRO A 28 1.45 9.31 -13.15
CA PRO A 28 0.95 10.69 -13.07
C PRO A 28 -0.13 11.02 -14.12
N PHE A 29 -0.95 12.04 -13.83
CA PHE A 29 -1.89 12.66 -14.78
C PHE A 29 -1.78 14.19 -14.74
N LEU A 30 -2.17 14.84 -15.84
CA LEU A 30 -2.22 16.27 -16.03
C LEU A 30 -3.69 16.69 -16.24
N VAL A 31 -4.11 17.72 -15.52
CA VAL A 31 -5.39 18.40 -15.74
C VAL A 31 -5.09 19.78 -16.29
N HIS A 32 -5.62 20.07 -17.49
CA HIS A 32 -5.55 21.39 -18.09
C HIS A 32 -6.95 21.73 -18.62
N GLU A 33 -7.62 22.67 -17.96
CA GLU A 33 -9.01 23.05 -18.24
C GLU A 33 -9.94 21.83 -18.25
N GLN A 34 -10.52 21.50 -19.41
CA GLN A 34 -11.43 20.36 -19.60
C GLN A 34 -10.71 19.07 -20.01
N HIS A 35 -9.40 19.12 -20.24
CA HIS A 35 -8.61 17.98 -20.69
C HIS A 35 -7.89 17.32 -19.52
N VAL A 36 -8.10 16.01 -19.38
CA VAL A 36 -7.36 15.17 -18.45
C VAL A 36 -6.54 14.16 -19.25
N VAL A 37 -5.22 14.21 -19.08
CA VAL A 37 -4.26 13.40 -19.81
C VAL A 37 -3.43 12.60 -18.83
N SER A 38 -3.44 11.28 -18.96
CA SER A 38 -2.70 10.36 -18.09
C SER A 38 -1.55 9.68 -18.84
N SER A 39 -0.53 9.25 -18.08
CA SER A 39 0.74 8.67 -18.55
C SER A 39 1.76 9.70 -19.03
N LEU A 40 3.04 9.42 -18.76
CA LEU A 40 4.14 10.32 -19.09
C LEU A 40 4.20 10.65 -20.58
N GLY A 41 4.09 9.65 -21.45
CA GLY A 41 4.14 9.84 -22.91
C GLY A 41 3.02 10.74 -23.43
N SER A 42 1.79 10.56 -22.93
CA SER A 42 0.66 11.40 -23.31
C SER A 42 0.81 12.83 -22.79
N ILE A 43 1.30 12.99 -21.55
CA ILE A 43 1.56 14.31 -20.96
C ILE A 43 2.62 15.07 -21.77
N ILE A 44 3.74 14.42 -22.11
CA ILE A 44 4.79 15.02 -22.94
C ILE A 44 4.20 15.46 -24.29
N ARG A 45 3.45 14.58 -24.96
CA ARG A 45 2.82 14.88 -26.26
C ARG A 45 1.82 16.04 -26.15
N TYR A 46 1.03 16.08 -25.09
CA TYR A 46 0.06 17.13 -24.85
C TYR A 46 0.74 18.49 -24.63
N VAL A 47 1.75 18.54 -23.75
CA VAL A 47 2.52 19.76 -23.46
C VAL A 47 3.27 20.26 -24.69
N ALA A 48 3.89 19.35 -25.46
CA ALA A 48 4.54 19.68 -26.72
C ALA A 48 3.58 20.27 -27.77
N GLY A 49 2.30 19.85 -27.73
CA GLY A 49 1.24 20.36 -28.61
C GLY A 49 0.63 21.70 -28.17
N LEU A 50 0.95 22.22 -26.99
CA LEU A 50 0.45 23.51 -26.52
C LEU A 50 1.03 24.63 -27.40
N LYS A 51 0.17 25.57 -27.84
CA LYS A 51 0.60 26.71 -28.64
C LYS A 51 1.60 27.56 -27.86
N LYS A 52 2.61 28.08 -28.56
CA LYS A 52 3.53 29.07 -28.00
C LYS A 52 2.71 30.33 -27.66
N THR A 53 2.45 30.53 -26.37
CA THR A 53 1.94 31.83 -25.87
C THR A 53 3.03 32.88 -26.05
N GLU A 54 2.63 34.10 -26.43
CA GLU A 54 3.54 35.21 -26.81
C GLU A 54 4.59 35.55 -25.73
N ASP A 55 4.28 35.27 -24.46
CA ASP A 55 5.16 35.54 -23.31
C ASP A 55 6.35 34.57 -23.14
N THR A 56 6.34 33.43 -23.85
CA THR A 56 7.36 32.37 -23.67
C THR A 56 8.42 32.41 -24.76
N LYS A 57 9.64 32.84 -24.41
CA LYS A 57 10.80 32.82 -25.32
C LYS A 57 11.16 31.39 -25.78
N THR A 58 10.92 30.39 -24.94
CA THR A 58 11.24 28.96 -25.20
C THR A 58 9.99 28.20 -25.68
N SER A 59 10.15 27.30 -26.64
CA SER A 59 9.11 26.34 -27.04
C SER A 59 8.80 25.36 -25.90
N PRO A 60 7.54 24.95 -25.71
CA PRO A 60 7.17 23.97 -24.67
C PRO A 60 7.68 22.55 -25.01
N ASP A 61 7.94 22.28 -26.27
CA ASP A 61 8.58 21.04 -26.70
C ASP A 61 10.11 21.15 -26.52
N LEU A 62 10.67 20.21 -25.77
CA LEU A 62 12.10 20.09 -25.49
C LEU A 62 12.85 19.41 -26.63
N ASP A 63 12.14 18.69 -27.50
CA ASP A 63 12.71 17.89 -28.58
C ASP A 63 12.63 18.62 -29.93
N VAL A 64 12.26 19.90 -29.95
CA VAL A 64 12.09 20.70 -31.19
C VAL A 64 13.37 20.71 -32.02
N SER A 65 14.53 20.82 -31.36
CA SER A 65 15.84 20.89 -32.02
C SER A 65 16.34 19.55 -32.58
N LEU A 66 15.60 18.46 -32.36
CA LEU A 66 16.00 17.13 -32.82
C LEU A 66 15.54 16.88 -34.25
N ASN A 67 16.42 16.22 -35.01
CA ASN A 67 16.13 15.78 -36.37
C ASN A 67 15.11 14.63 -36.34
N SER A 68 14.45 14.33 -37.47
CA SER A 68 13.47 13.23 -37.53
C SER A 68 14.06 11.88 -37.11
N THR A 69 15.31 11.60 -37.48
CA THR A 69 16.04 10.39 -37.09
C THR A 69 16.37 10.36 -35.60
N GLU A 70 16.76 11.50 -35.04
CA GLU A 70 17.02 11.63 -33.60
C GLU A 70 15.74 11.49 -32.81
N LYS A 71 14.60 12.02 -33.28
CA LYS A 71 13.29 11.85 -32.64
C LYS A 71 12.85 10.38 -32.58
N SER A 72 13.06 9.62 -33.66
CA SER A 72 12.76 8.18 -33.66
C SER A 72 13.69 7.41 -32.71
N GLN A 73 14.98 7.73 -32.71
CA GLN A 73 15.95 7.15 -31.77
C GLN A 73 15.63 7.51 -30.32
N THR A 74 15.24 8.75 -30.06
CA THR A 74 14.85 9.24 -28.73
C THR A 74 13.68 8.43 -28.18
N THR A 75 12.68 8.15 -29.03
CA THR A 75 11.54 7.31 -28.65
C THR A 75 11.98 5.89 -28.30
N ALA A 76 12.82 5.28 -29.15
CA ALA A 76 13.36 3.95 -28.90
C ALA A 76 14.18 3.89 -27.60
N TRP A 77 15.06 4.87 -27.36
CA TRP A 77 15.87 4.95 -26.16
C TRP A 77 15.05 5.21 -24.89
N ARG A 78 13.99 6.03 -24.96
CA ARG A 78 13.09 6.20 -23.81
C ARG A 78 12.41 4.90 -23.43
N SER A 79 11.86 4.17 -24.41
CA SER A 79 11.26 2.86 -24.15
C SER A 79 12.30 1.88 -23.58
N HIS A 80 13.55 1.93 -24.07
CA HIS A 80 14.64 1.12 -23.54
C HIS A 80 15.00 1.48 -22.09
N VAL A 81 15.01 2.77 -21.72
CA VAL A 81 15.22 3.24 -20.34
C VAL A 81 14.09 2.75 -19.43
N GLU A 82 12.84 3.02 -19.81
CA GLU A 82 11.64 2.64 -19.03
C GLU A 82 11.53 1.12 -18.83
N PHE A 83 12.00 0.33 -19.80
CA PHE A 83 12.05 -1.12 -19.66
C PHE A 83 13.20 -1.55 -18.75
N ASN A 84 14.46 -1.24 -19.10
CA ASN A 84 15.62 -1.80 -18.43
C ASN A 84 15.94 -1.15 -17.09
N LEU A 85 16.02 0.19 -17.03
CA LEU A 85 16.27 0.89 -15.76
C LEU A 85 15.03 0.85 -14.88
N GLY A 86 13.83 0.88 -15.47
CA GLY A 86 12.58 0.67 -14.74
C GLY A 86 12.58 -0.66 -13.98
N ASP A 87 12.95 -1.77 -14.65
CA ASP A 87 13.06 -3.08 -14.00
C ASP A 87 14.04 -3.10 -12.82
N ILE A 88 15.20 -2.44 -12.96
CA ILE A 88 16.22 -2.35 -11.91
C ILE A 88 15.69 -1.52 -10.73
N VAL A 89 15.05 -0.38 -11.00
CA VAL A 89 14.39 0.45 -9.98
C VAL A 89 13.32 -0.36 -9.24
N TYR A 90 12.48 -1.09 -9.97
CA TYR A 90 11.42 -1.91 -9.36
C TYR A 90 11.99 -3.08 -8.54
N ASN A 91 13.07 -3.72 -8.98
CA ASN A 91 13.75 -4.73 -8.17
C ASN A 91 14.25 -4.15 -6.84
N VAL A 92 14.96 -3.01 -6.89
CA VAL A 92 15.54 -2.38 -5.70
C VAL A 92 14.46 -1.91 -4.73
N LEU A 93 13.33 -1.40 -5.21
CA LEU A 93 12.23 -0.89 -4.38
C LEU A 93 11.26 -1.97 -3.87
N TYR A 94 10.88 -2.92 -4.72
CA TYR A 94 9.75 -3.82 -4.45
C TYR A 94 10.16 -5.30 -4.27
N ALA A 95 11.14 -5.79 -5.03
CA ALA A 95 11.56 -7.19 -4.91
C ALA A 95 12.36 -7.40 -3.62
N ARG A 96 13.43 -6.60 -3.45
CA ARG A 96 14.37 -6.71 -2.33
C ARG A 96 13.68 -6.48 -1.00
N HIS A 97 13.64 -7.51 -0.18
CA HIS A 97 12.93 -7.46 1.10
C HIS A 97 13.50 -6.41 2.07
N SER A 98 14.82 -6.27 2.14
CA SER A 98 15.50 -5.29 3.00
C SER A 98 15.05 -3.86 2.71
N ASN A 99 15.04 -3.48 1.42
CA ASN A 99 14.61 -2.17 0.97
C ASN A 99 13.10 -1.98 1.08
N TRP A 100 12.32 -3.01 0.77
CA TRP A 100 10.87 -2.97 0.94
C TRP A 100 10.48 -2.71 2.39
N ALA A 101 10.98 -3.52 3.33
CA ALA A 101 10.62 -3.42 4.73
C ALA A 101 11.14 -2.12 5.39
N GLY A 102 12.38 -1.72 5.06
CA GLY A 102 13.03 -0.58 5.71
C GLY A 102 12.69 0.80 5.12
N LEU A 103 12.34 0.88 3.84
CA LEU A 103 12.18 2.16 3.14
C LEU A 103 10.84 2.26 2.40
N THR A 104 10.58 1.37 1.44
CA THR A 104 9.47 1.57 0.49
C THR A 104 8.10 1.32 1.12
N HIS A 105 7.94 0.24 1.89
CA HIS A 105 6.70 -0.06 2.59
C HIS A 105 6.29 1.04 3.58
N PRO A 106 7.14 1.48 4.54
CA PRO A 106 6.76 2.53 5.47
C PRO A 106 6.48 3.86 4.77
N ALA A 107 7.24 4.22 3.71
CA ALA A 107 7.01 5.42 2.93
C ALA A 107 5.69 5.39 2.14
N LEU A 108 5.31 4.25 1.56
CA LEU A 108 4.00 4.11 0.92
C LEU A 108 2.88 4.08 1.97
N ALA A 109 3.06 3.35 3.06
CA ALA A 109 2.07 3.21 4.12
C ALA A 109 1.72 4.55 4.78
N SER A 110 2.65 5.50 4.88
CA SER A 110 2.38 6.83 5.43
C SER A 110 1.56 7.73 4.49
N MET A 111 1.54 7.44 3.18
CA MET A 111 0.77 8.21 2.19
C MET A 111 -0.72 7.87 2.21
N TYR A 112 -1.12 6.72 2.75
CA TYR A 112 -2.51 6.25 2.72
C TYR A 112 -3.20 6.37 4.07
N PRO A 113 -4.49 6.76 4.11
CA PRO A 113 -5.28 6.71 5.32
C PRO A 113 -5.57 5.26 5.72
N LEU A 114 -6.00 5.06 6.97
CA LEU A 114 -6.60 3.79 7.37
C LEU A 114 -7.92 3.58 6.59
N PRO A 115 -8.31 2.35 6.23
CA PRO A 115 -7.58 1.08 6.33
C PRO A 115 -6.61 0.81 5.16
N GLN A 116 -6.57 1.69 4.15
CA GLN A 116 -5.78 1.50 2.91
C GLN A 116 -4.31 1.23 3.17
N ARG A 117 -3.76 1.83 4.24
CA ARG A 117 -2.41 1.58 4.75
C ARG A 117 -2.01 0.10 4.85
N TYR A 118 -2.93 -0.81 5.16
CA TYR A 118 -2.62 -2.23 5.37
C TYR A 118 -2.56 -3.08 4.10
N TYR A 119 -3.34 -2.73 3.07
CA TYR A 119 -3.46 -3.58 1.87
C TYR A 119 -2.94 -2.94 0.60
N VAL A 120 -2.98 -1.60 0.48
CA VAL A 120 -2.57 -0.91 -0.76
C VAL A 120 -1.09 -1.11 -1.07
N PRO A 121 -0.14 -0.94 -0.11
CA PRO A 121 1.27 -1.21 -0.39
C PRO A 121 1.53 -2.63 -0.89
N GLY A 122 0.87 -3.63 -0.28
CA GLY A 122 0.96 -5.03 -0.70
C GLY A 122 0.45 -5.26 -2.13
N ARG A 123 -0.68 -4.65 -2.48
CA ARG A 123 -1.24 -4.70 -3.85
C ARG A 123 -0.31 -4.05 -4.88
N ILE A 124 0.29 -2.90 -4.54
CA ILE A 124 1.26 -2.22 -5.41
C ILE A 124 2.48 -3.12 -5.63
N ARG A 125 3.03 -3.71 -4.56
CA ARG A 125 4.15 -4.65 -4.65
C ARG A 125 3.83 -5.85 -5.54
N ALA A 126 2.64 -6.44 -5.39
CA ALA A 126 2.19 -7.56 -6.20
C ALA A 126 2.02 -7.20 -7.69
N ALA A 127 1.65 -5.96 -8.01
CA ALA A 127 1.50 -5.52 -9.40
C ALA A 127 2.81 -5.55 -10.21
N PHE A 128 3.96 -5.37 -9.55
CA PHE A 128 5.28 -5.45 -10.20
C PHE A 128 5.87 -6.86 -10.24
N ARG A 129 5.27 -7.81 -9.51
CA ARG A 129 5.77 -9.18 -9.41
C ARG A 129 5.84 -9.89 -10.76
N SER A 130 4.75 -9.88 -11.53
CA SER A 130 4.69 -10.58 -12.84
C SER A 130 5.72 -10.06 -13.83
N ARG A 131 5.90 -8.72 -13.90
CA ARG A 131 6.92 -8.08 -14.74
C ARG A 131 8.33 -8.48 -14.32
N LEU A 132 8.61 -8.49 -13.02
CA LEU A 132 9.94 -8.82 -12.51
C LEU A 132 10.25 -10.32 -12.57
N GLU A 133 9.25 -11.19 -12.41
CA GLU A 133 9.38 -12.63 -12.62
C GLU A 133 9.73 -12.93 -14.09
N ALA A 134 9.03 -12.30 -15.05
CA ALA A 134 9.35 -12.42 -16.47
C ALA A 134 10.76 -11.91 -16.81
N ALA A 135 11.19 -10.83 -16.15
CA ALA A 135 12.55 -10.31 -16.27
C ALA A 135 13.60 -11.14 -15.50
N GLY A 136 13.19 -12.15 -14.73
CA GLY A 136 14.04 -12.94 -13.86
C GLY A 136 14.71 -12.16 -12.73
N LEU A 137 14.12 -11.02 -12.34
CA LEU A 137 14.59 -10.08 -11.32
C LEU A 137 13.71 -10.09 -10.06
N TRP A 138 12.70 -10.95 -9.97
CA TRP A 138 11.98 -11.14 -8.71
C TRP A 138 12.76 -12.12 -7.84
N ASP A 139 12.99 -11.76 -6.57
CA ASP A 139 13.71 -12.61 -5.63
C ASP A 139 12.97 -13.96 -5.49
N LEU A 140 13.63 -15.05 -5.88
CA LEU A 140 13.16 -16.43 -5.73
C LEU A 140 12.90 -16.81 -4.26
N ASP A 141 13.42 -16.00 -3.33
CA ASP A 141 13.46 -16.28 -1.90
C ASP A 141 12.19 -15.86 -1.14
N THR A 142 11.28 -15.10 -1.76
CA THR A 142 10.05 -14.64 -1.09
C THR A 142 8.99 -15.74 -0.92
N VAL A 143 9.11 -16.84 -1.67
CA VAL A 143 8.13 -17.95 -1.62
C VAL A 143 8.22 -18.72 -0.30
N ASP A 144 9.40 -18.79 0.31
CA ASP A 144 9.66 -19.60 1.52
C ASP A 144 9.17 -18.97 2.84
N ASP A 145 8.89 -17.67 2.85
CA ASP A 145 8.42 -16.97 4.06
C ASP A 145 6.89 -16.88 4.12
N GLU A 146 6.16 -17.03 3.00
CA GLU A 146 4.69 -17.07 3.00
C GLU A 146 4.13 -18.41 3.52
N ASP A 147 4.90 -19.50 3.40
CA ASP A 147 4.49 -20.84 3.88
C ASP A 147 4.74 -21.08 5.38
N ARG A 148 5.24 -20.07 6.12
CA ARG A 148 5.42 -20.20 7.57
C ARG A 148 4.09 -20.07 8.30
N LYS A 149 3.52 -21.21 8.67
CA LYS A 149 2.41 -21.27 9.63
C LYS A 149 2.83 -20.54 10.93
N PRO A 150 2.05 -19.57 11.42
CA PRO A 150 2.45 -18.65 12.50
C PRO A 150 2.74 -19.32 13.86
N PHE A 151 2.42 -20.60 14.02
CA PHE A 151 2.54 -21.34 15.28
C PHE A 151 3.53 -22.52 15.24
N ARG A 152 4.31 -22.69 14.16
CA ARG A 152 5.27 -23.79 14.07
C ARG A 152 6.70 -23.29 14.24
N MET A 153 7.25 -23.42 15.45
CA MET A 153 8.66 -23.18 15.75
C MET A 153 9.53 -24.32 15.19
N THR A 154 9.73 -24.34 13.87
CA THR A 154 10.74 -25.21 13.26
C THR A 154 12.10 -24.54 13.38
N LYS A 155 13.03 -25.14 14.14
CA LYS A 155 14.44 -24.74 14.12
C LYS A 155 14.95 -24.87 12.67
N LYS A 156 15.35 -23.76 12.06
CA LYS A 156 15.92 -23.75 10.70
C LYS A 156 17.20 -24.59 10.69
N LYS A 157 17.36 -25.46 9.69
CA LYS A 157 18.58 -26.24 9.53
C LYS A 157 19.69 -25.32 8.97
N PRO A 158 20.94 -25.42 9.46
CA PRO A 158 22.04 -24.56 8.98
C PRO A 158 22.36 -24.74 7.49
N GLU A 159 21.98 -25.86 6.88
CA GLU A 159 22.15 -26.10 5.44
C GLU A 159 21.18 -25.26 4.58
N GLU A 160 19.96 -25.00 5.06
CA GLU A 160 18.96 -24.18 4.38
C GLU A 160 19.37 -22.70 4.40
N GLU A 161 19.99 -22.24 5.49
CA GLU A 161 20.49 -20.87 5.62
C GLU A 161 21.65 -20.60 4.64
N LYS A 162 22.59 -21.55 4.49
CA LYS A 162 23.67 -21.43 3.50
C LYS A 162 23.14 -21.36 2.06
N LYS A 163 22.13 -22.18 1.73
CA LYS A 163 21.47 -22.13 0.41
C LYS A 163 20.83 -20.77 0.15
N LYS A 164 20.16 -20.20 1.15
CA LYS A 164 19.55 -18.86 1.05
C LYS A 164 20.58 -17.76 0.85
N VAL A 165 21.68 -17.77 1.60
CA VAL A 165 22.77 -16.80 1.41
C VAL A 165 23.35 -16.88 0.00
N PHE A 166 23.55 -18.11 -0.51
CA PHE A 166 24.03 -18.31 -1.87
C PHE A 166 23.04 -17.81 -2.93
N GLN A 167 21.75 -18.12 -2.78
CA GLN A 167 20.69 -17.65 -3.67
C GLN A 167 20.56 -16.12 -3.66
N GLN A 168 20.67 -15.48 -2.49
CA GLN A 168 20.67 -14.03 -2.35
C GLN A 168 21.89 -13.40 -3.03
N ALA A 169 23.08 -13.99 -2.88
CA ALA A 169 24.29 -13.51 -3.53
C ALA A 169 24.20 -13.67 -5.06
N PHE A 170 23.69 -14.81 -5.54
CA PHE A 170 23.48 -15.06 -6.96
C PHE A 170 22.43 -14.12 -7.57
N GLY A 171 21.29 -13.93 -6.89
CA GLY A 171 20.27 -12.99 -7.30
C GLY A 171 20.80 -11.55 -7.36
N ARG A 172 21.61 -11.16 -6.37
CA ARG A 172 22.31 -9.86 -6.36
C ARG A 172 23.25 -9.71 -7.55
N GLU A 173 24.08 -10.71 -7.84
CA GLU A 173 25.00 -10.62 -8.99
C GLU A 173 24.25 -10.56 -10.32
N LYS A 174 23.16 -11.31 -10.48
CA LYS A 174 22.30 -11.23 -11.67
C LYS A 174 21.74 -9.84 -11.90
N VAL A 175 21.27 -9.17 -10.84
CA VAL A 175 20.79 -7.78 -10.93
C VAL A 175 21.96 -6.85 -11.29
N LEU A 176 23.14 -7.05 -10.68
CA LEU A 176 24.33 -6.27 -10.98
C LEU A 176 24.78 -6.41 -12.43
N GLU A 177 24.81 -7.62 -12.99
CA GLU A 177 25.16 -7.82 -14.41
C GLU A 177 24.16 -7.16 -15.35
N LYS A 178 22.85 -7.27 -15.08
CA LYS A 178 21.83 -6.59 -15.88
C LYS A 178 21.96 -5.07 -15.76
N ALA A 179 22.27 -4.57 -14.56
CA ALA A 179 22.52 -3.15 -14.34
C ALA A 179 23.77 -2.66 -15.10
N ARG A 180 24.90 -3.37 -15.01
CA ARG A 180 26.13 -3.05 -15.76
C ARG A 180 25.84 -3.00 -17.27
N THR A 181 25.20 -4.05 -17.79
CA THR A 181 24.82 -4.15 -19.20
C THR A 181 23.99 -2.95 -19.67
N ALA A 182 22.99 -2.53 -18.87
CA ALA A 182 22.16 -1.38 -19.21
C ALA A 182 22.91 -0.04 -19.07
N LEU A 183 23.64 0.16 -17.97
CA LEU A 183 24.36 1.39 -17.66
C LEU A 183 25.50 1.65 -18.65
N ASP A 184 26.22 0.61 -19.08
CA ASP A 184 27.27 0.70 -20.09
C ASP A 184 26.75 1.28 -21.41
N LEU A 185 25.53 0.91 -21.82
CA LEU A 185 24.90 1.47 -23.02
C LEU A 185 24.63 2.97 -22.86
N TYR A 186 24.17 3.41 -21.69
CA TYR A 186 23.91 4.84 -21.45
C TYR A 186 25.18 5.66 -21.31
N VAL A 187 26.25 5.11 -20.74
CA VAL A 187 27.56 5.76 -20.73
C VAL A 187 28.08 5.93 -22.15
N ARG A 188 27.98 4.91 -23.01
CA ARG A 188 28.36 5.01 -24.43
C ARG A 188 27.49 6.01 -25.18
N LEU A 189 26.19 6.05 -24.89
CA LEU A 189 25.25 6.98 -25.52
C LEU A 189 25.55 8.43 -25.13
N LEU A 190 25.86 8.67 -23.85
CA LEU A 190 26.25 9.98 -23.35
C LEU A 190 27.62 10.41 -23.91
N GLY A 191 28.59 9.49 -23.92
CA GLY A 191 29.97 9.77 -24.27
C GLY A 191 30.60 10.77 -23.30
N GLU A 192 31.37 11.71 -23.83
CA GLU A 192 32.00 12.79 -23.06
C GLU A 192 31.12 14.05 -22.94
N ARG A 193 29.87 13.98 -23.42
CA ARG A 193 28.97 15.14 -23.48
C ARG A 193 28.26 15.37 -22.15
N GLU A 194 27.83 16.60 -21.93
CA GLU A 194 27.05 16.95 -20.75
C GLU A 194 25.63 16.40 -20.78
N PHE A 195 25.03 16.32 -21.99
CA PHE A 195 23.71 15.75 -22.31
C PHE A 195 23.79 14.93 -23.61
N ILE A 196 22.77 14.10 -23.89
CA ILE A 196 22.84 13.06 -24.94
C ILE A 196 22.90 13.62 -26.36
N TYR A 197 22.11 14.65 -26.70
CA TYR A 197 22.03 15.13 -28.09
C TYR A 197 22.68 16.49 -28.33
N ARG A 198 22.47 17.45 -27.43
CA ARG A 198 22.82 18.87 -27.58
C ARG A 198 23.27 19.44 -26.23
N ASP A 199 23.56 20.74 -26.15
CA ASP A 199 23.98 21.41 -24.90
C ASP A 199 22.83 21.71 -23.91
N ARG A 200 21.64 21.14 -24.13
CA ARG A 200 20.48 21.29 -23.27
C ARG A 200 19.84 19.93 -23.01
N PRO A 201 19.26 19.71 -21.82
CA PRO A 201 18.59 18.46 -21.50
C PRO A 201 17.38 18.25 -22.41
N THR A 202 17.40 17.13 -23.11
CA THR A 202 16.24 16.65 -23.85
C THR A 202 15.33 15.83 -22.94
N THR A 203 14.13 15.51 -23.42
CA THR A 203 13.25 14.53 -22.76
C THR A 203 13.94 13.21 -22.40
N LEU A 204 14.85 12.70 -23.23
CA LEU A 204 15.57 11.46 -22.97
C LEU A 204 16.53 11.62 -21.78
N ASP A 205 17.25 12.75 -21.72
CA ASP A 205 18.09 13.08 -20.57
C ASP A 205 17.28 13.13 -19.28
N ILE A 206 16.06 13.67 -19.33
CA ILE A 206 15.16 13.76 -18.17
C ILE A 206 14.67 12.39 -17.73
N VAL A 207 14.24 11.52 -18.66
CA VAL A 207 13.79 10.17 -18.34
C VAL A 207 14.94 9.34 -17.76
N LEU A 208 16.12 9.41 -18.36
CA LEU A 208 17.33 8.74 -17.87
C LEU A 208 17.71 9.25 -16.47
N ALA A 209 17.80 10.56 -16.30
CA ALA A 209 18.14 11.18 -15.02
C ALA A 209 17.13 10.80 -13.93
N ALA A 210 15.83 10.80 -14.22
CA ALA A 210 14.81 10.44 -13.23
C ALA A 210 15.00 9.01 -12.68
N HIS A 211 15.31 8.03 -13.55
CA HIS A 211 15.56 6.66 -13.10
C HIS A 211 16.88 6.53 -12.32
N VAL A 212 17.94 7.19 -12.78
CA VAL A 212 19.25 7.16 -12.11
C VAL A 212 19.19 7.84 -10.74
N LEU A 213 18.48 8.97 -10.61
CA LEU A 213 18.27 9.65 -9.32
C LEU A 213 17.47 8.78 -8.36
N LEU A 214 16.44 8.06 -8.83
CA LEU A 214 15.73 7.10 -7.99
C LEU A 214 16.65 6.00 -7.46
N LEU A 215 17.67 5.58 -8.21
CA LEU A 215 18.67 4.62 -7.73
C LEU A 215 19.75 5.25 -6.83
N LEU A 216 19.91 6.57 -6.85
CA LEU A 216 20.99 7.28 -6.17
C LEU A 216 20.59 8.03 -4.89
N ASP A 217 19.41 8.63 -4.84
CA ASP A 217 19.01 9.56 -3.77
C ASP A 217 18.40 8.90 -2.54
N PRO A 218 17.50 7.90 -2.67
CA PRO A 218 16.86 7.31 -1.49
C PRO A 218 17.88 6.63 -0.56
N PRO A 219 17.66 6.69 0.77
CA PRO A 219 18.54 6.05 1.76
C PRO A 219 18.25 4.54 1.83
N TYR A 220 18.71 3.80 0.83
CA TYR A 220 18.48 2.36 0.72
C TYR A 220 19.15 1.57 1.85
N PRO A 221 18.42 0.71 2.60
CA PRO A 221 19.00 -0.23 3.55
C PRO A 221 20.05 -1.17 2.95
N ASP A 222 19.85 -1.61 1.70
CA ASP A 222 20.83 -2.34 0.90
C ASP A 222 21.22 -1.52 -0.35
N PRO A 223 22.28 -0.68 -0.27
CA PRO A 223 22.64 0.30 -1.30
C PRO A 223 23.53 -0.30 -2.40
N PHE A 224 23.38 -1.56 -2.79
CA PHE A 224 24.31 -2.22 -3.71
C PHE A 224 24.34 -1.59 -5.13
N ILE A 225 23.17 -1.24 -5.69
CA ILE A 225 23.10 -0.52 -6.98
C ILE A 225 23.56 0.93 -6.83
N GLN A 226 23.24 1.57 -5.71
CA GLN A 226 23.68 2.93 -5.41
C GLN A 226 25.22 3.00 -5.41
N ASN A 227 25.89 2.03 -4.77
CA ASN A 227 27.35 1.92 -4.74
C ASN A 227 27.90 1.62 -6.14
N LEU A 228 27.30 0.69 -6.89
CA LEU A 228 27.69 0.42 -8.29
C LEU A 228 27.70 1.71 -9.14
N ILE A 229 26.65 2.53 -9.04
CA ILE A 229 26.55 3.76 -9.82
C ILE A 229 27.59 4.80 -9.36
N LYS A 230 27.80 4.95 -8.04
CA LYS A 230 28.79 5.89 -7.48
C LYS A 230 30.23 5.50 -7.84
N ASP A 231 30.54 4.21 -7.78
CA ASP A 231 31.91 3.71 -7.92
C ASP A 231 32.29 3.50 -9.39
N SER A 232 31.38 2.92 -10.19
CA SER A 232 31.67 2.51 -11.58
C SER A 232 31.08 3.45 -12.64
N TYR A 233 30.04 4.24 -12.31
CA TYR A 233 29.33 5.08 -13.28
C TYR A 233 29.20 6.56 -12.85
N PRO A 234 30.29 7.23 -12.42
CA PRO A 234 30.23 8.60 -11.92
C PRO A 234 29.82 9.62 -12.98
N THR A 235 30.12 9.37 -14.26
CA THR A 235 29.70 10.22 -15.38
C THR A 235 28.18 10.29 -15.49
N LEU A 236 27.50 9.14 -15.37
CA LEU A 236 26.05 9.07 -15.40
C LEU A 236 25.41 9.68 -14.14
N ALA A 237 26.01 9.46 -12.97
CA ALA A 237 25.58 10.13 -11.75
C ALA A 237 25.66 11.66 -11.89
N SER A 238 26.77 12.16 -12.44
CA SER A 238 26.96 13.59 -12.67
C SER A 238 25.95 14.16 -13.68
N HIS A 239 25.66 13.41 -14.76
CA HIS A 239 24.62 13.76 -15.74
C HIS A 239 23.26 13.88 -15.06
N ALA A 240 22.85 12.88 -14.28
CA ALA A 240 21.57 12.89 -13.62
C ALA A 240 21.41 14.09 -12.66
N ARG A 241 22.48 14.41 -11.91
CA ARG A 241 22.53 15.60 -11.04
C ARG A 241 22.48 16.91 -11.82
N ARG A 242 23.20 17.01 -12.95
CA ARG A 242 23.15 18.19 -13.85
C ARG A 242 21.76 18.42 -14.41
N VAL A 243 21.07 17.36 -14.87
CA VAL A 243 19.70 17.49 -15.39
C VAL A 243 18.74 17.94 -14.27
N HIS A 244 18.93 17.42 -13.06
CA HIS A 244 18.16 17.85 -11.88
C HIS A 244 18.40 19.32 -11.52
N SER A 245 19.66 19.75 -11.44
CA SER A 245 20.01 21.15 -11.13
C SER A 245 19.58 22.10 -12.25
N HIS A 246 19.60 21.67 -13.50
CA HIS A 246 19.06 22.46 -14.61
C HIS A 246 17.55 22.67 -14.50
N ALA A 247 16.81 21.70 -13.95
CA ALA A 247 15.38 21.85 -13.73
C ALA A 247 15.07 22.76 -12.53
N PHE A 248 15.70 22.54 -11.37
CA PHE A 248 15.26 23.16 -10.11
C PHE A 248 16.23 24.18 -9.53
N GLY A 249 17.40 24.39 -10.13
CA GLY A 249 18.46 25.22 -9.57
C GLY A 249 19.07 24.62 -8.28
N PRO A 250 20.09 25.29 -7.69
CA PRO A 250 20.70 24.88 -6.42
C PRO A 250 19.82 25.17 -5.19
N SER A 251 18.82 26.05 -5.31
CA SER A 251 17.91 26.47 -4.23
C SER A 251 16.69 25.57 -4.03
N GLY A 252 16.58 24.46 -4.78
CA GLY A 252 15.48 23.50 -4.67
C GLY A 252 14.23 23.89 -5.46
N PRO A 253 13.22 23.01 -5.55
CA PRO A 253 12.07 23.23 -6.40
C PRO A 253 11.26 24.46 -5.98
N ALA A 254 11.38 25.56 -6.73
CA ALA A 254 10.52 26.75 -6.61
C ALA A 254 9.08 26.51 -7.12
N VAL A 255 8.60 25.26 -7.07
CA VAL A 255 7.25 24.89 -7.50
C VAL A 255 6.34 24.99 -6.29
N PRO A 256 5.25 25.77 -6.34
CA PRO A 256 4.25 25.76 -5.28
C PRO A 256 3.60 24.37 -5.23
N LEU A 257 4.04 23.55 -4.29
CA LEU A 257 3.44 22.26 -3.98
C LEU A 257 2.10 22.54 -3.28
N LYS A 258 1.00 22.30 -3.99
CA LYS A 258 -0.33 22.26 -3.36
C LYS A 258 -0.51 20.86 -2.80
N VAL A 259 -0.22 20.71 -1.52
CA VAL A 259 -0.53 19.48 -0.79
C VAL A 259 -2.05 19.32 -0.79
N SER A 260 -2.56 18.28 -1.46
CA SER A 260 -3.98 17.96 -1.33
C SER A 260 -4.25 17.62 0.14
N PRO A 261 -5.35 18.12 0.75
CA PRO A 261 -5.66 17.79 2.13
C PRO A 261 -5.63 16.27 2.30
N ALA A 262 -4.90 15.81 3.32
CA ALA A 262 -4.86 14.39 3.68
C ALA A 262 -6.30 13.90 3.79
N GLN A 263 -6.66 12.91 2.97
CA GLN A 263 -7.99 12.32 3.01
C GLN A 263 -8.15 11.67 4.39
N GLY A 264 -8.81 12.36 5.31
CA GLY A 264 -9.09 11.86 6.65
C GLY A 264 -9.90 10.56 6.57
N PHE A 265 -9.75 9.72 7.58
CA PHE A 265 -10.55 8.50 7.72
C PHE A 265 -12.04 8.83 7.65
N SER A 266 -12.68 8.47 6.54
CA SER A 266 -14.13 8.55 6.41
C SER A 266 -14.68 7.14 6.52
N TRP A 267 -15.54 6.89 7.51
CA TRP A 267 -16.29 5.62 7.62
C TRP A 267 -17.06 5.27 6.34
N ARG A 268 -17.28 6.25 5.45
CA ARG A 268 -17.88 6.05 4.12
C ARG A 268 -16.96 5.29 3.14
N SER A 269 -15.65 5.24 3.34
CA SER A 269 -14.73 4.47 2.48
C SER A 269 -14.70 2.97 2.81
N LEU A 270 -15.22 2.58 3.98
CA LEU A 270 -15.37 1.18 4.38
C LEU A 270 -16.63 0.53 3.82
N ILE A 271 -17.61 1.33 3.41
CA ILE A 271 -18.86 0.84 2.85
C ILE A 271 -18.76 1.01 1.34
N PRO A 272 -18.75 -0.07 0.54
CA PRO A 272 -18.83 0.03 -0.91
C PRO A 272 -20.23 0.55 -1.27
N TRP A 273 -20.41 1.86 -1.24
CA TRP A 273 -21.60 2.48 -1.79
C TRP A 273 -21.57 2.32 -3.31
N PRO A 274 -22.67 1.90 -3.95
CA PRO A 274 -22.75 1.90 -5.39
C PRO A 274 -22.44 3.32 -5.90
N PRO A 275 -21.64 3.46 -6.96
CA PRO A 275 -21.20 4.76 -7.45
C PRO A 275 -22.42 5.65 -7.68
N ALA A 276 -22.42 6.83 -7.05
CA ALA A 276 -23.42 7.87 -7.23
C ALA A 276 -23.23 8.55 -8.59
N ALA A 277 -23.33 7.78 -9.67
CA ALA A 277 -23.33 8.25 -11.04
C ALA A 277 -23.75 7.10 -11.99
N ARG A 278 -24.93 6.51 -11.78
CA ARG A 278 -25.62 5.85 -12.89
C ARG A 278 -26.55 6.88 -13.51
N ARG A 279 -26.31 7.22 -14.78
CA ARG A 279 -27.26 7.96 -15.62
C ARG A 279 -28.66 7.32 -15.47
N PRO A 280 -29.75 8.10 -15.50
CA PRO A 280 -31.09 7.53 -15.36
C PRO A 280 -31.41 6.68 -16.61
N THR A 281 -31.09 5.40 -16.55
CA THR A 281 -31.66 4.40 -17.46
C THR A 281 -33.13 4.24 -17.07
N LYS A 282 -34.03 4.29 -18.08
CA LYS A 282 -35.47 4.04 -17.90
C LYS A 282 -35.63 2.74 -17.11
N GLN A 283 -36.21 2.84 -15.91
CA GLN A 283 -36.45 1.71 -15.04
C GLN A 283 -37.41 0.75 -15.74
N THR A 284 -37.02 -0.51 -15.86
CA THR A 284 -37.86 -1.57 -16.42
C THR A 284 -38.79 -2.08 -15.30
N GLU A 285 -40.00 -2.57 -15.61
CA GLU A 285 -40.94 -3.07 -14.57
C GLU A 285 -40.32 -4.16 -13.68
N GLU A 286 -39.39 -4.94 -14.25
CA GLU A 286 -38.60 -5.94 -13.54
C GLU A 286 -37.71 -5.33 -12.43
N ASP A 287 -37.11 -4.16 -12.65
CA ASP A 287 -36.24 -3.48 -11.68
C ASP A 287 -37.02 -3.07 -10.41
N ILE A 288 -38.28 -2.65 -10.60
CA ILE A 288 -39.18 -2.24 -9.51
C ILE A 288 -39.57 -3.47 -8.67
N HIS A 289 -39.85 -4.61 -9.33
CA HIS A 289 -40.16 -5.86 -8.66
C HIS A 289 -38.97 -6.37 -7.82
N PHE A 290 -37.75 -6.35 -8.38
CA PHE A 290 -36.54 -6.74 -7.65
C PHE A 290 -36.24 -5.80 -6.47
N ALA A 291 -36.50 -4.50 -6.61
CA ALA A 291 -36.35 -3.57 -5.49
C ALA A 291 -37.31 -3.91 -4.34
N ARG A 292 -38.57 -4.21 -4.65
CA ARG A 292 -39.59 -4.57 -3.65
C ARG A 292 -39.25 -5.87 -2.92
N MET A 293 -38.84 -6.89 -3.67
CA MET A 293 -38.33 -8.16 -3.13
C MET A 293 -37.13 -7.94 -2.19
N ARG A 294 -36.18 -7.08 -2.59
CA ARG A 294 -34.99 -6.80 -1.79
C ARG A 294 -35.31 -6.09 -0.48
N TRP A 295 -36.20 -5.09 -0.48
CA TRP A 295 -36.66 -4.43 0.74
C TRP A 295 -37.47 -5.37 1.64
N GLY A 296 -38.28 -6.28 1.05
CA GLY A 296 -38.97 -7.34 1.79
C GLY A 296 -37.98 -8.29 2.48
N PHE A 297 -36.94 -8.73 1.77
CA PHE A 297 -35.90 -9.59 2.34
C PHE A 297 -35.14 -8.91 3.48
N TYR A 298 -34.76 -7.64 3.32
CA TYR A 298 -34.11 -6.88 4.40
C TYR A 298 -35.01 -6.74 5.63
N GLY A 299 -36.32 -6.55 5.43
CA GLY A 299 -37.29 -6.52 6.52
C GLY A 299 -37.36 -7.86 7.27
N VAL A 300 -37.43 -8.98 6.56
CA VAL A 300 -37.45 -10.32 7.16
C VAL A 300 -36.15 -10.61 7.92
N ALA A 301 -34.99 -10.30 7.33
CA ALA A 301 -33.69 -10.55 7.95
C ALA A 301 -33.48 -9.74 9.24
N LEU A 302 -33.87 -8.45 9.23
CA LEU A 302 -33.82 -7.60 10.42
C LEU A 302 -34.82 -8.05 11.49
N GLY A 303 -36.03 -8.45 11.07
CA GLY A 303 -37.04 -9.01 11.96
C GLY A 303 -36.57 -10.29 12.64
N SER A 304 -35.99 -11.23 11.90
CA SER A 304 -35.45 -12.47 12.47
C SER A 304 -34.30 -12.22 13.43
N LEU A 305 -33.44 -11.24 13.13
CA LEU A 305 -32.34 -10.87 14.02
C LEU A 305 -32.85 -10.27 15.33
N ALA A 306 -33.87 -9.40 15.27
CA ALA A 306 -34.49 -8.83 16.45
C ALA A 306 -35.15 -9.91 17.32
N VAL A 307 -35.90 -10.85 16.72
CA VAL A 307 -36.50 -11.99 17.43
C VAL A 307 -35.43 -12.85 18.10
N TYR A 308 -34.33 -13.13 17.40
CA TYR A 308 -33.22 -13.90 17.97
C TYR A 308 -32.62 -13.21 19.20
N VAL A 309 -32.31 -11.91 19.11
CA VAL A 309 -31.74 -11.15 20.23
C VAL A 309 -32.69 -11.09 21.43
N VAL A 310 -33.99 -10.94 21.17
CA VAL A 310 -35.02 -10.93 22.21
C VAL A 310 -35.13 -12.31 22.87
N ALA A 311 -35.17 -13.38 22.08
CA ALA A 311 -35.25 -14.75 22.59
C ALA A 311 -34.02 -15.12 23.43
N THR A 312 -32.81 -14.76 23.00
CA THR A 312 -31.58 -15.00 23.77
C THR A 312 -31.56 -14.19 25.07
N PHE A 313 -32.08 -12.97 25.05
CA PHE A 313 -32.22 -12.15 26.27
C PHE A 313 -33.23 -12.73 27.27
N PHE A 314 -34.38 -13.22 26.79
CA PHE A 314 -35.39 -13.85 27.66
C PHE A 314 -34.93 -15.20 28.21
N MET A 315 -34.24 -16.03 27.42
CA MET A 315 -33.65 -17.28 27.91
C MET A 315 -32.59 -17.02 28.99
N ALA A 316 -31.65 -16.11 28.74
CA ALA A 316 -30.63 -15.74 29.72
C ALA A 316 -31.25 -15.22 31.03
N ARG A 317 -32.31 -14.41 30.95
CA ARG A 317 -33.03 -13.91 32.14
C ARG A 317 -33.74 -15.03 32.91
N HIS A 318 -34.30 -16.01 32.21
CA HIS A 318 -34.99 -17.14 32.82
C HIS A 318 -34.01 -18.09 33.53
N ASP A 319 -32.86 -18.36 32.92
CA ASP A 319 -31.82 -19.20 33.51
C ASP A 319 -31.22 -18.54 34.77
N ILE A 320 -30.98 -17.22 34.72
CA ILE A 320 -30.54 -16.46 35.91
C ILE A 320 -31.58 -16.53 37.04
N ARG A 321 -32.89 -16.47 36.72
CA ARG A 321 -33.95 -16.53 37.73
C ARG A 321 -34.04 -17.90 38.41
N ARG A 322 -33.88 -18.99 37.65
CA ARG A 322 -33.83 -20.36 38.21
C ARG A 322 -32.64 -20.57 39.12
N ILE A 323 -31.47 -20.05 38.75
CA ILE A 323 -30.26 -20.13 39.59
C ILE A 323 -30.48 -19.39 40.92
N VAL A 324 -31.12 -18.21 40.88
CA VAL A 324 -31.45 -17.45 42.10
C VAL A 324 -32.49 -18.18 42.97
N GLU A 325 -33.49 -18.83 42.37
CA GLU A 325 -34.49 -19.63 43.11
C GLU A 325 -33.88 -20.90 43.73
N GLN A 326 -32.93 -21.56 43.05
CA GLN A 326 -32.18 -22.69 43.61
C GLN A 326 -31.28 -22.28 44.78
N ILE A 327 -30.59 -21.15 44.69
CA ILE A 327 -29.78 -20.62 45.79
C ILE A 327 -30.67 -20.26 46.99
N ARG A 328 -31.84 -19.66 46.74
CA ARG A 328 -32.78 -19.30 47.80
C ARG A 328 -33.44 -20.52 48.45
N GLY A 329 -33.71 -21.58 47.69
CA GLY A 329 -34.23 -22.84 48.21
C GLY A 329 -33.20 -23.58 49.06
N GLY A 330 -31.95 -23.66 48.60
CA GLY A 330 -30.87 -24.29 49.36
C GLY A 330 -30.56 -23.57 50.68
N GLN A 331 -30.68 -22.25 50.74
CA GLN A 331 -30.55 -21.49 52.00
C GLN A 331 -31.71 -21.69 52.98
N ILE A 332 -32.87 -22.18 52.51
CA ILE A 332 -34.01 -22.50 53.39
C ILE A 332 -33.84 -23.93 53.91
N GLU A 333 -33.41 -24.87 53.06
CA GLU A 333 -33.10 -26.24 53.49
C GLU A 333 -31.93 -26.27 54.49
N GLU A 334 -30.85 -25.50 54.28
CA GLU A 334 -29.75 -25.39 55.25
C GLU A 334 -30.22 -24.78 56.59
N ALA A 335 -31.19 -23.86 56.58
CA ALA A 335 -31.72 -23.27 57.80
C ALA A 335 -32.69 -24.20 58.55
N GLU A 336 -33.45 -25.03 57.83
CA GLU A 336 -34.31 -26.06 58.41
C GLU A 336 -33.48 -27.22 59.00
N GLU A 337 -32.38 -27.62 58.35
CA GLU A 337 -31.44 -28.61 58.91
C GLU A 337 -30.71 -28.09 60.17
N GLU A 338 -30.33 -26.81 60.21
CA GLU A 338 -29.75 -26.20 61.43
C GLU A 338 -30.78 -26.12 62.59
N GLU A 339 -32.06 -25.87 62.32
CA GLU A 339 -33.12 -25.89 63.35
C GLU A 339 -33.39 -27.32 63.87
N GLU A 340 -33.39 -28.34 63.00
CA GLU A 340 -33.55 -29.74 63.42
C GLU A 340 -32.36 -30.25 64.27
N GLU A 341 -31.12 -29.86 63.94
CA GLU A 341 -29.95 -30.20 64.76
C GLU A 341 -29.98 -29.51 66.15
N GLU A 342 -30.48 -28.27 66.23
CA GLU A 342 -30.66 -27.56 67.52
C GLU A 342 -31.74 -28.22 68.39
N GLU A 343 -32.84 -28.71 67.81
CA GLU A 343 -33.90 -29.42 68.54
C GLU A 343 -33.41 -30.78 69.08
N GLU A 344 -32.62 -31.54 68.30
CA GLU A 344 -32.04 -32.81 68.76
C GLU A 344 -31.04 -32.60 69.92
N GLU A 345 -30.24 -31.54 69.89
CA GLU A 345 -29.33 -31.18 70.99
C GLU A 345 -30.07 -30.77 72.28
N GLU A 346 -31.25 -30.14 72.17
CA GLU A 346 -32.08 -29.79 73.34
C GLU A 346 -32.73 -31.04 73.96
N GLU A 347 -33.18 -32.00 73.14
CA GLU A 347 -33.73 -33.27 73.63
C GLU A 347 -32.66 -34.14 74.33
N GLU A 348 -31.43 -34.18 73.82
CA GLU A 348 -30.33 -34.89 74.48
C GLU A 348 -29.96 -34.25 75.85
N LYS A 349 -29.96 -32.92 75.94
CA LYS A 349 -29.72 -32.19 77.20
C LYS A 349 -30.83 -32.45 78.23
N GLU A 350 -32.10 -32.51 77.80
CA GLU A 350 -33.22 -32.89 78.68
C GLU A 350 -33.13 -34.35 79.16
N GLU A 351 -32.66 -35.27 78.31
CA GLU A 351 -32.44 -36.66 78.70
C GLU A 351 -31.29 -36.84 79.70
N GLU A 352 -30.21 -36.08 79.56
CA GLU A 352 -29.11 -36.06 80.52
C GLU A 352 -29.54 -35.49 81.88
N GLU A 353 -30.32 -34.39 81.90
CA GLU A 353 -30.87 -33.83 83.14
C GLU A 353 -31.80 -34.83 83.86
N LYS A 354 -32.63 -35.56 83.10
CA LYS A 354 -33.50 -36.62 83.66
C LYS A 354 -32.70 -37.81 84.20
N LYS A 355 -31.55 -38.14 83.60
CA LYS A 355 -30.64 -39.19 84.09
C LYS A 355 -29.87 -38.76 85.35
N GLU A 356 -29.49 -37.50 85.48
CA GLU A 356 -28.85 -36.98 86.70
C GLU A 356 -29.82 -36.92 87.90
N LEU A 357 -31.09 -36.57 87.68
CA LEU A 357 -32.13 -36.58 88.71
C LEU A 357 -32.48 -37.98 89.23
N ALA A 358 -32.34 -39.03 88.40
CA ALA A 358 -32.57 -40.41 88.79
C ALA A 358 -31.46 -41.01 89.67
N TYR A 359 -30.25 -40.42 89.67
CA TYR A 359 -29.13 -40.85 90.51
C TYR A 359 -29.11 -40.20 91.91
N ALA A 360 -29.99 -39.22 92.17
CA ALA A 360 -30.03 -38.45 93.41
C ALA A 360 -31.16 -38.85 94.39
N THR A 361 -31.83 -40.00 94.19
CA THR A 361 -32.89 -40.52 95.10
C THR A 361 -32.51 -41.83 95.78
#